data_AF-A0A4Q3V413-F1
#
_entry.id   AF-A0A4Q3V413-F1
#
_cell.length_a   1.000
_cell.length_b   1.000
_cell.length_c   1.000
_cell.angle_alpha   90.00
_cell.angle_beta   90.00
_cell.angle_gamma   90.00
#
_symmetry.space_group_name_H-M   'P 1'
#
loop_
_entity.id
_entity.type
_entity.pdbx_description
1 polymer ?
#
loop_
_entity_poly.entity_id
_entity_poly.type
_entity_poly.pdbx_seq_one_letter_code
_entity_poly.pdbx_strand_id
1 'polypeptide(L)'
;AVMAGEIIDSSVLSLGKLKRFVSEAIKSAKAGNLLLSVHLKATMMKVSDPIIFGAVVDVFFADVFSKYADVFTRLGVDTKNGLGDVYAKIQGQPEQAEIESALNDAFAAGPAVAMVNSEKGITNLHVPSDVIVDASMPAMIRTSGQMWNKDGQQQDTLAIIPDRCYAGLYVATIEDCKQNGAFDPTTMGSVPNVGLMAQKAEEYGSHDKTFQAEADGTITVTNSNGEIYFEQHVEKGDIFRMCQTKDAPIKDWVKLAVNRARLSETPAVFWLDEQRAHDREIIKKVNAYLKDFDTNGLDIRILDPVAATAFTLGRIRKGEDTISVTGNVLRDYLTDLFPILELGTSAKMLSIVPLMNGGGLFETGAGGSAPKHVEQFVEEGYLRWDSLGEFLALGVSLEHLGQTQDNAKALVLSETLDQANEKFLENDKSPARKVGQIDNRGSHFYLALYW
;
A
#
# COMPACT_ATOMS: atom_id res chain seq x y z
N ALA A 1 20.42 5.55 -18.09
CA ALA A 1 20.13 5.56 -19.54
C ALA A 1 18.89 4.72 -19.79
N VAL A 2 18.00 5.15 -20.70
CA VAL A 2 16.82 4.40 -21.12
C VAL A 2 17.26 3.26 -22.07
N MET A 3 16.66 2.08 -21.93
CA MET A 3 16.95 0.90 -22.75
C MET A 3 15.95 0.76 -23.91
N ALA A 4 16.34 0.02 -24.96
CA ALA A 4 15.42 -0.31 -26.05
C ALA A 4 14.20 -1.07 -25.49
N GLY A 5 13.00 -0.64 -25.89
CA GLY A 5 11.73 -1.22 -25.44
C GLY A 5 11.32 -0.86 -24.01
N GLU A 6 12.11 -0.07 -23.26
CA GLU A 6 11.70 0.45 -21.95
C GLU A 6 10.55 1.45 -22.11
N ILE A 7 9.53 1.31 -21.26
CA ILE A 7 8.44 2.28 -21.15
C ILE A 7 8.90 3.37 -20.18
N ILE A 8 8.72 4.61 -20.60
CA ILE A 8 8.88 5.80 -19.76
C ILE A 8 7.59 6.60 -19.83
N ASP A 9 7.26 7.29 -18.75
CA ASP A 9 6.01 8.02 -18.58
C ASP A 9 6.24 9.23 -17.66
N SER A 10 5.53 10.32 -17.92
CA SER A 10 5.59 11.54 -17.11
C SER A 10 4.21 11.99 -16.68
N SER A 11 4.13 12.61 -15.50
CA SER A 11 2.89 13.15 -14.95
C SER A 11 3.17 14.37 -14.07
N VAL A 12 2.15 15.20 -13.89
CA VAL A 12 2.18 16.37 -13.00
C VAL A 12 0.96 16.35 -12.10
N LEU A 13 1.18 16.47 -10.79
CA LEU A 13 0.13 16.78 -9.83
C LEU A 13 0.10 18.29 -9.58
N SER A 14 -0.99 18.94 -9.98
CA SER A 14 -1.17 20.37 -9.75
C SER A 14 -1.44 20.66 -8.27
N LEU A 15 -0.55 21.41 -7.62
CA LEU A 15 -0.65 21.74 -6.21
C LEU A 15 -1.88 22.63 -5.95
N GLY A 16 -2.18 23.56 -6.86
CA GLY A 16 -3.36 24.42 -6.76
C GLY A 16 -4.68 23.63 -6.88
N LYS A 17 -4.75 22.61 -7.75
CA LYS A 17 -5.91 21.72 -7.84
C LYS A 17 -6.02 20.82 -6.61
N LEU A 18 -4.90 20.29 -6.12
CA LEU A 18 -4.85 19.50 -4.89
C LEU A 18 -5.40 20.30 -3.69
N LYS A 19 -4.91 21.52 -3.46
CA LYS A 19 -5.37 22.36 -2.34
C LYS A 19 -6.87 22.67 -2.42
N ARG A 20 -7.41 22.89 -3.63
CA ARG A 20 -8.85 23.05 -3.84
C ARG A 20 -9.65 21.79 -3.52
N PHE A 21 -9.21 20.64 -4.04
CA PHE A 21 -9.82 19.34 -3.75
C PHE A 21 -9.85 19.05 -2.24
N VAL A 22 -8.75 19.30 -1.54
CA VAL A 22 -8.68 19.13 -0.07
C VAL A 22 -9.65 20.07 0.65
N SER A 23 -9.72 21.34 0.25
CA SER A 23 -10.66 22.30 0.84
C SER A 23 -12.12 21.86 0.68
N GLU A 24 -12.47 21.31 -0.50
CA GLU A 24 -13.79 20.75 -0.76
C GLU A 24 -14.06 19.49 0.07
N ALA A 25 -13.08 18.60 0.19
CA ALA A 25 -13.17 17.39 1.02
C ALA A 25 -13.37 17.72 2.51
N ILE A 26 -12.65 18.71 3.05
CA ILE A 26 -12.81 19.20 4.43
C ILE A 26 -14.24 19.70 4.67
N LYS A 27 -14.77 20.52 3.74
CA LYS A 27 -16.15 21.03 3.82
C LYS A 27 -17.17 19.90 3.75
N SER A 28 -16.96 18.94 2.85
CA SER A 28 -17.82 17.77 2.68
C SER A 28 -17.85 16.88 3.93
N ALA A 29 -16.68 16.55 4.48
CA ALA A 29 -16.58 15.77 5.71
C ALA A 29 -17.31 16.46 6.88
N LYS A 30 -17.12 17.78 7.02
CA LYS A 30 -17.80 18.54 8.07
C LYS A 30 -19.32 18.56 7.89
N ALA A 31 -19.79 18.80 6.67
CA ALA A 31 -21.22 18.82 6.36
C ALA A 31 -21.88 17.44 6.54
N GLY A 32 -21.16 16.36 6.24
CA GLY A 32 -21.61 14.99 6.43
C GLY A 32 -21.42 14.42 7.83
N ASN A 33 -20.86 15.19 8.77
CA ASN A 33 -20.44 14.69 10.10
C ASN A 33 -19.56 13.43 10.01
N LEU A 34 -18.68 13.39 9.01
CA LEU A 34 -17.72 12.32 8.79
C LEU A 34 -16.37 12.69 9.40
N LEU A 35 -15.61 11.68 9.82
CA LEU A 35 -14.19 11.87 10.05
C LEU A 35 -13.51 12.28 8.74
N LEU A 36 -12.51 13.14 8.83
CA LEU A 36 -11.55 13.39 7.77
C LEU A 36 -10.36 12.46 7.98
N SER A 37 -10.00 11.67 6.97
CA SER A 37 -8.78 10.86 6.99
C SER A 37 -7.99 11.03 5.70
N VAL A 38 -6.66 10.86 5.79
CA VAL A 38 -5.69 11.04 4.71
C VAL A 38 -4.86 9.77 4.62
N HIS A 39 -4.87 9.14 3.45
CA HIS A 39 -4.24 7.86 3.22
C HIS A 39 -3.20 7.99 2.10
N LEU A 40 -1.93 7.99 2.49
CA LEU A 40 -0.77 8.15 1.59
C LEU A 40 0.27 7.06 1.88
N LYS A 41 1.41 7.08 1.18
CA LYS A 41 2.51 6.14 1.39
C LYS A 41 3.83 6.88 1.62
N ALA A 42 3.82 7.84 2.56
CA ALA A 42 4.91 8.81 2.77
C ALA A 42 6.30 8.19 2.96
N THR A 43 6.41 7.03 3.61
CA THR A 43 7.69 6.34 3.81
C THR A 43 8.29 5.83 2.50
N MET A 44 7.46 5.24 1.63
CA MET A 44 7.93 4.70 0.35
C MET A 44 8.05 5.83 -0.67
N MET A 45 6.98 6.61 -0.86
CA MET A 45 6.90 7.72 -1.80
C MET A 45 7.53 8.99 -1.21
N LYS A 46 8.78 8.86 -0.75
CA LYS A 46 9.53 9.82 0.08
C LYS A 46 9.71 11.24 -0.45
N VAL A 47 9.35 11.49 -1.72
CA VAL A 47 9.42 12.82 -2.34
C VAL A 47 8.02 13.39 -2.54
N SER A 48 7.14 12.69 -3.26
CA SER A 48 5.80 13.19 -3.60
C SER A 48 4.88 13.29 -2.38
N ASP A 49 4.79 12.23 -1.59
CA ASP A 49 3.73 12.08 -0.60
C ASP A 49 3.90 13.00 0.60
N PRO A 50 5.12 13.28 1.11
CA PRO A 50 5.31 14.34 2.10
C PRO A 50 4.86 15.72 1.61
N ILE A 51 5.05 16.05 0.32
CA ILE A 51 4.58 17.32 -0.25
C ILE A 51 3.04 17.34 -0.29
N ILE A 52 2.42 16.24 -0.72
CA ILE A 52 0.96 16.09 -0.73
C ILE A 52 0.40 16.20 0.69
N PHE A 53 1.01 15.52 1.67
CA PHE A 53 0.62 15.56 3.07
C PHE A 53 0.72 16.98 3.63
N GLY A 54 1.84 17.67 3.38
CA GLY A 54 2.03 19.07 3.77
C GLY A 54 0.95 19.98 3.18
N ALA A 55 0.56 19.78 1.91
CA ALA A 55 -0.53 20.52 1.31
C ALA A 55 -1.89 20.29 2.00
N VAL A 56 -2.13 19.10 2.55
CA VAL A 56 -3.34 18.83 3.35
C VAL A 56 -3.29 19.57 4.69
N VAL A 57 -2.15 19.52 5.38
CA VAL A 57 -1.93 20.22 6.66
C VAL A 57 -2.06 21.74 6.46
N ASP A 58 -1.42 22.29 5.43
CA ASP A 58 -1.52 23.71 5.07
C ASP A 58 -2.97 24.17 4.89
N VAL A 59 -3.80 23.36 4.20
CA VAL A 59 -5.19 23.73 3.90
C VAL A 59 -6.09 23.59 5.13
N PHE A 60 -5.87 22.56 5.96
CA PHE A 60 -6.66 22.37 7.17
C PHE A 60 -6.42 23.50 8.19
N PHE A 61 -5.18 23.97 8.32
CA PHE A 61 -4.77 25.00 9.28
C PHE A 61 -4.44 26.35 8.61
N ALA A 62 -5.02 26.65 7.45
CA ALA A 62 -4.65 27.80 6.63
C ALA A 62 -4.64 29.13 7.42
N ASP A 63 -5.66 29.34 8.26
CA ASP A 63 -5.79 30.56 9.08
C ASP A 63 -4.67 30.66 10.13
N VAL A 64 -4.28 29.53 10.74
CA VAL A 64 -3.21 29.46 11.73
C VAL A 64 -1.86 29.73 11.07
N PHE A 65 -1.57 29.05 9.94
CA PHE A 65 -0.33 29.27 9.19
C PHE A 65 -0.23 30.69 8.63
N SER A 66 -1.34 31.31 8.24
CA SER A 66 -1.36 32.72 7.83
C SER A 66 -1.11 33.67 9.00
N LYS A 67 -1.71 33.41 10.18
CA LYS A 67 -1.58 34.29 11.36
C LYS A 67 -0.15 34.27 11.93
N TYR A 68 0.52 33.13 11.94
CA TYR A 68 1.85 32.95 12.54
C TYR A 68 2.97 32.72 11.52
N ALA A 69 2.78 33.17 10.28
CA ALA A 69 3.71 32.93 9.17
C ALA A 69 5.17 33.30 9.50
N ASP A 70 5.41 34.46 10.12
CA ASP A 70 6.75 34.93 10.48
C ASP A 70 7.39 34.04 11.56
N VAL A 71 6.60 33.59 12.54
CA VAL A 71 7.04 32.69 13.61
C VAL A 71 7.42 31.33 13.04
N PHE A 72 6.55 30.74 12.22
CA PHE A 72 6.82 29.44 11.60
C PHE A 72 8.01 29.47 10.63
N THR A 73 8.19 30.57 9.90
CA THR A 73 9.38 30.79 9.05
C THR A 73 10.66 30.86 9.90
N ARG A 74 10.64 31.63 10.99
CA ARG A 74 11.78 31.76 11.93
C ARG A 74 12.15 30.42 12.57
N LEU A 75 11.16 29.60 12.92
CA LEU A 75 11.36 28.31 13.57
C LEU A 75 11.72 27.19 12.58
N GLY A 76 11.56 27.43 11.27
CA GLY A 76 11.79 26.43 10.24
C GLY A 76 10.82 25.26 10.35
N VAL A 77 9.54 25.57 10.57
CA VAL A 77 8.45 24.57 10.55
C VAL A 77 8.29 24.03 9.13
N ASP A 78 8.22 22.70 9.00
CA ASP A 78 7.99 22.01 7.72
C ASP A 78 6.73 21.14 7.80
N THR A 79 5.65 21.59 7.17
CA THR A 79 4.37 20.87 7.15
C THR A 79 4.44 19.52 6.42
N LYS A 80 5.50 19.27 5.63
CA LYS A 80 5.77 17.96 5.03
C LYS A 80 6.08 16.88 6.08
N ASN A 81 6.48 17.30 7.29
CA ASN A 81 6.67 16.44 8.46
C ASN A 81 5.44 16.37 9.38
N GLY A 82 4.34 17.03 9.00
CA GLY A 82 3.08 17.04 9.74
C GLY A 82 3.05 17.95 10.96
N LEU A 83 1.93 17.91 11.70
CA LEU A 83 1.75 18.73 12.91
C LEU A 83 2.74 18.38 14.02
N GLY A 84 3.27 17.16 14.05
CA GLY A 84 4.31 16.78 15.01
C GLY A 84 5.53 17.70 14.93
N ASP A 85 5.91 18.14 13.73
CA ASP A 85 6.99 19.12 13.55
C ASP A 85 6.59 20.49 14.10
N VAL A 86 5.36 20.95 13.84
CA VAL A 86 4.85 22.21 14.39
C VAL A 86 4.95 22.22 15.91
N TYR A 87 4.40 21.21 16.59
CA TYR A 87 4.44 21.10 18.05
C TYR A 87 5.88 21.02 18.59
N ALA A 88 6.76 20.27 17.93
CA ALA A 88 8.16 20.17 18.34
C ALA A 88 8.90 21.52 18.22
N LYS A 89 8.62 22.31 17.18
CA LYS A 89 9.30 23.57 16.90
C LYS A 89 8.81 24.74 17.76
N ILE A 90 7.54 24.74 18.15
CA ILE A 90 7.00 25.80 19.03
C ILE A 90 7.32 25.56 20.51
N GLN A 91 7.79 24.36 20.88
CA GLN A 91 8.11 24.04 22.27
C GLN A 91 9.10 25.05 22.89
N GLY A 92 8.71 25.65 24.00
CA GLY A 92 9.51 26.65 24.72
C GLY A 92 9.52 28.04 24.09
N GLN A 93 8.76 28.28 23.01
CA GLN A 93 8.59 29.62 22.45
C GLN A 93 7.55 30.44 23.23
N PRO A 94 7.68 31.77 23.31
CA PRO A 94 6.68 32.64 23.94
C PRO A 94 5.27 32.48 23.36
N GLU A 95 5.18 32.22 22.05
CA GLU A 95 3.93 32.06 21.31
C GLU A 95 3.31 30.67 21.44
N GLN A 96 3.97 29.71 22.12
CA GLN A 96 3.57 28.30 22.18
C GLN A 96 2.09 28.14 22.55
N ALA A 97 1.67 28.67 23.70
CA ALA A 97 0.30 28.51 24.20
C ALA A 97 -0.74 29.16 23.27
N GLU A 98 -0.39 30.27 22.63
CA GLU A 98 -1.28 30.96 21.69
C GLU A 98 -1.46 30.13 20.40
N ILE A 99 -0.37 29.58 19.87
CA ILE A 99 -0.38 28.72 18.68
C ILE A 99 -1.13 27.41 18.95
N GLU A 100 -0.89 26.76 20.09
CA GLU A 100 -1.61 25.55 20.50
C GLU A 100 -3.12 25.81 20.63
N SER A 101 -3.51 26.95 21.21
CA SER A 101 -4.93 27.36 21.26
C SER A 101 -5.50 27.55 19.85
N ALA A 102 -4.78 28.23 18.96
CA ALA A 102 -5.24 28.47 17.58
C ALA A 102 -5.37 27.16 16.77
N LEU A 103 -4.49 26.19 17.00
CA LEU A 103 -4.59 24.84 16.40
C LEU A 103 -5.83 24.10 16.92
N ASN A 104 -6.10 24.15 18.22
CA ASN A 104 -7.30 23.57 18.82
C ASN A 104 -8.59 24.22 18.29
N ASP A 105 -8.60 25.54 18.13
CA ASP A 105 -9.72 26.27 17.55
C ASP A 105 -9.96 25.86 16.09
N ALA A 106 -8.88 25.66 15.31
CA ALA A 106 -8.98 25.15 13.94
C ALA A 106 -9.56 23.73 13.88
N PHE A 107 -9.15 22.83 14.78
CA PHE A 107 -9.77 21.51 14.90
C PHE A 107 -11.25 21.59 15.28
N ALA A 108 -11.63 22.46 16.22
CA ALA A 108 -13.02 22.65 16.63
C ALA A 108 -13.87 23.28 15.52
N ALA A 109 -13.26 24.12 14.68
CA ALA A 109 -13.92 24.73 13.52
C ALA A 109 -13.97 23.80 12.29
N GLY A 110 -13.11 22.78 12.20
CA GLY A 110 -13.05 21.81 11.11
C GLY A 110 -14.00 20.61 11.29
N PRO A 111 -13.95 19.62 10.37
CA PRO A 111 -14.45 18.27 10.66
C PRO A 111 -13.59 17.60 11.74
N ALA A 112 -14.17 16.62 12.42
CA ALA A 112 -13.38 15.70 13.25
C ALA A 112 -12.36 14.96 12.36
N VAL A 113 -11.16 14.70 12.87
CA VAL A 113 -10.08 14.03 12.15
C VAL A 113 -9.88 12.64 12.72
N ALA A 114 -9.59 11.66 11.88
CA ALA A 114 -9.27 10.30 12.33
C ALA A 114 -8.06 10.30 13.28
N MET A 115 -8.11 9.46 14.31
CA MET A 115 -7.08 9.36 15.34
C MET A 115 -6.15 8.17 15.08
N VAL A 116 -4.85 8.40 15.28
CA VAL A 116 -3.83 7.35 15.36
C VAL A 116 -3.75 6.83 16.81
N ASN A 117 -3.84 7.74 17.77
CA ASN A 117 -3.94 7.44 19.19
C ASN A 117 -4.80 8.51 19.89
N SER A 118 -6.05 8.17 20.21
CA SER A 118 -7.00 9.10 20.84
C SER A 118 -6.60 9.50 22.26
N GLU A 119 -6.07 8.58 23.06
CA GLU A 119 -5.63 8.84 24.44
C GLU A 119 -4.49 9.87 24.52
N LYS A 120 -3.61 9.87 23.50
CA LYS A 120 -2.48 10.80 23.38
C LYS A 120 -2.79 12.02 22.50
N GLY A 121 -4.00 12.14 21.97
CA GLY A 121 -4.38 13.23 21.06
C GLY A 121 -3.68 13.21 19.69
N ILE A 122 -3.09 12.07 19.29
CA ILE A 122 -2.37 11.95 18.02
C ILE A 122 -3.37 11.68 16.88
N THR A 123 -3.51 12.66 16.00
CA THR A 123 -4.39 12.63 14.82
C THR A 123 -3.66 12.12 13.57
N ASN A 124 -4.41 11.78 12.51
CA ASN A 124 -3.92 11.45 11.18
C ASN A 124 -3.01 12.55 10.56
N LEU A 125 -3.09 13.80 11.05
CA LEU A 125 -2.30 14.93 10.55
C LEU A 125 -0.98 15.15 11.32
N HIS A 126 -0.68 14.33 12.33
CA HIS A 126 0.52 14.49 13.15
C HIS A 126 1.79 14.04 12.45
N VAL A 127 1.83 12.81 11.94
CA VAL A 127 3.02 12.23 11.30
C VAL A 127 2.62 11.61 9.95
N PRO A 128 3.29 11.98 8.84
CA PRO A 128 2.93 11.51 7.50
C PRO A 128 2.95 9.99 7.31
N SER A 129 3.76 9.28 8.11
CA SER A 129 3.96 7.83 8.01
C SER A 129 3.06 7.01 8.93
N ASP A 130 2.22 7.64 9.77
CA ASP A 130 1.40 6.90 10.73
C ASP A 130 0.23 6.17 10.06
N VAL A 131 -0.34 6.76 9.01
CA VAL A 131 -1.49 6.21 8.26
C VAL A 131 -1.05 5.90 6.84
N ILE A 132 -0.70 4.63 6.62
CA ILE A 132 -0.17 4.14 5.34
C ILE A 132 -1.32 3.49 4.55
N VAL A 133 -1.56 3.93 3.31
CA VAL A 133 -2.78 3.64 2.54
C VAL A 133 -3.10 2.15 2.35
N ASP A 134 -2.10 1.34 2.03
CA ASP A 134 -2.19 -0.11 1.85
C ASP A 134 -2.63 -0.85 3.11
N ALA A 135 -2.18 -0.43 4.30
CA ALA A 135 -2.60 -1.04 5.56
C ALA A 135 -3.88 -0.42 6.14
N SER A 136 -4.01 0.91 6.03
CA SER A 136 -5.09 1.67 6.67
C SER A 136 -6.44 1.53 5.95
N MET A 137 -6.45 1.45 4.62
CA MET A 137 -7.70 1.29 3.87
C MET A 137 -8.35 -0.08 4.10
N PRO A 138 -7.65 -1.23 4.03
CA PRO A 138 -8.24 -2.52 4.39
C PRO A 138 -8.69 -2.59 5.85
N ALA A 139 -7.92 -2.01 6.78
CA ALA A 139 -8.30 -1.95 8.19
C ALA A 139 -9.62 -1.18 8.39
N MET A 140 -9.79 -0.05 7.71
CA MET A 140 -11.03 0.74 7.72
C MET A 140 -12.19 -0.03 7.09
N ILE A 141 -12.00 -0.65 5.92
CA ILE A 141 -13.03 -1.44 5.23
C ILE A 141 -13.50 -2.61 6.10
N ARG A 142 -12.57 -3.36 6.70
CA ARG A 142 -12.88 -4.48 7.60
C ARG A 142 -13.60 -4.02 8.86
N THR A 143 -13.29 -2.82 9.34
CA THR A 143 -13.92 -2.20 10.53
C THR A 143 -15.17 -1.43 10.12
N SER A 144 -16.05 -2.07 9.36
CA SER A 144 -17.36 -1.51 8.94
C SER A 144 -17.29 -0.21 8.15
N GLY A 145 -16.16 0.11 7.51
CA GLY A 145 -15.97 1.39 6.81
C GLY A 145 -15.67 2.57 7.74
N GLN A 146 -15.24 2.31 8.97
CA GLN A 146 -15.10 3.31 10.03
C GLN A 146 -13.65 3.47 10.51
N MET A 147 -13.34 4.65 11.04
CA MET A 147 -12.10 4.97 11.73
C MET A 147 -12.39 5.49 13.14
N TRP A 148 -11.34 5.75 13.92
CA TRP A 148 -11.46 6.14 15.33
C TRP A 148 -11.51 7.66 15.49
N ASN A 149 -12.51 8.16 16.21
CA ASN A 149 -12.64 9.57 16.57
C ASN A 149 -11.87 9.91 17.86
N LYS A 150 -11.93 11.19 18.26
CA LYS A 150 -11.24 11.71 19.47
C LYS A 150 -11.64 10.99 20.77
N ASP A 151 -12.84 10.42 20.82
CA ASP A 151 -13.40 9.73 21.99
C ASP A 151 -13.07 8.23 21.98
N GLY A 152 -12.25 7.78 21.02
CA GLY A 152 -11.89 6.36 20.87
C GLY A 152 -13.05 5.49 20.34
N GLN A 153 -14.01 6.09 19.65
CA GLN A 153 -15.17 5.40 19.07
C GLN A 153 -15.07 5.32 17.55
N GLN A 154 -15.68 4.30 16.97
CA GLN A 154 -15.76 4.14 15.52
C GLN A 154 -16.74 5.15 14.92
N GLN A 155 -16.37 5.73 13.79
CA GLN A 155 -17.19 6.68 13.05
C GLN A 155 -16.88 6.60 11.55
N ASP A 156 -17.89 6.80 10.72
CA ASP A 156 -17.75 6.87 9.26
C ASP A 156 -16.75 7.96 8.85
N THR A 157 -15.99 7.70 7.79
CA THR A 157 -14.89 8.58 7.36
C THR A 157 -14.99 8.94 5.88
N LEU A 158 -14.54 10.15 5.56
CA LEU A 158 -14.16 10.56 4.22
C LEU A 158 -12.65 10.32 4.07
N ALA A 159 -12.31 9.21 3.41
CA ALA A 159 -10.94 8.81 3.14
C ALA A 159 -10.35 9.52 1.91
N ILE A 160 -9.47 10.49 2.15
CA ILE A 160 -8.76 11.23 1.11
C ILE A 160 -7.62 10.38 0.55
N ILE A 161 -7.75 10.03 -0.73
CA ILE A 161 -6.68 9.52 -1.60
C ILE A 161 -6.62 10.47 -2.81
N PRO A 162 -5.65 11.40 -2.90
CA PRO A 162 -5.74 12.49 -3.87
C PRO A 162 -5.60 12.08 -5.34
N ASP A 163 -4.75 11.09 -5.62
CA ASP A 163 -4.53 10.63 -6.99
C ASP A 163 -5.50 9.52 -7.38
N ARG A 164 -6.02 9.61 -8.60
CA ARG A 164 -7.08 8.75 -9.11
C ARG A 164 -6.62 7.37 -9.59
N CYS A 165 -5.31 7.13 -9.76
CA CYS A 165 -4.81 5.89 -10.36
C CYS A 165 -5.27 4.64 -9.58
N TYR A 166 -5.36 4.74 -8.26
CA TYR A 166 -5.60 3.59 -7.39
C TYR A 166 -6.78 3.78 -6.42
N ALA A 167 -7.30 5.00 -6.25
CA ALA A 167 -8.42 5.26 -5.34
C ALA A 167 -9.69 4.44 -5.70
N GLY A 168 -9.90 4.20 -7.00
CA GLY A 168 -11.08 3.47 -7.51
C GLY A 168 -11.21 2.03 -7.00
N LEU A 169 -10.09 1.35 -6.70
CA LEU A 169 -10.07 0.01 -6.08
C LEU A 169 -10.83 0.03 -4.74
N TYR A 170 -10.48 0.97 -3.87
CA TYR A 170 -11.07 1.03 -2.54
C TYR A 170 -12.52 1.48 -2.60
N VAL A 171 -12.86 2.43 -3.49
CA VAL A 171 -14.26 2.84 -3.72
C VAL A 171 -15.11 1.65 -4.14
N ALA A 172 -14.66 0.87 -5.13
CA ALA A 172 -15.39 -0.31 -5.59
C ALA A 172 -15.58 -1.34 -4.47
N THR A 173 -14.55 -1.54 -3.63
CA THR A 173 -14.62 -2.46 -2.48
C THR A 173 -15.60 -1.97 -1.41
N ILE A 174 -15.59 -0.68 -1.10
CA ILE A 174 -16.51 -0.06 -0.14
C ILE A 174 -17.96 -0.18 -0.63
N GLU A 175 -18.21 0.14 -1.90
CA GLU A 175 -19.55 0.06 -2.48
C GLU A 175 -20.07 -1.38 -2.55
N ASP A 176 -19.21 -2.35 -2.85
CA ASP A 176 -19.56 -3.77 -2.78
C ASP A 176 -19.94 -4.19 -1.34
N CYS A 177 -19.17 -3.77 -0.32
CA CYS A 177 -19.52 -4.02 1.08
C CYS A 177 -20.85 -3.37 1.51
N LYS A 178 -21.13 -2.14 1.05
CA LYS A 178 -22.41 -1.48 1.33
C LYS A 178 -23.60 -2.23 0.71
N GLN A 179 -23.41 -2.81 -0.49
CA GLN A 179 -24.45 -3.51 -1.22
C GLN A 179 -24.66 -4.95 -0.70
N ASN A 180 -23.57 -5.66 -0.40
CA ASN A 180 -23.57 -7.10 -0.16
C ASN A 180 -23.21 -7.49 1.28
N GLY A 181 -22.93 -6.51 2.14
CA GLY A 181 -22.47 -6.74 3.51
C GLY A 181 -20.99 -7.09 3.60
N ALA A 182 -20.53 -7.36 4.83
CA ALA A 182 -19.15 -7.80 5.07
C ALA A 182 -18.82 -9.10 4.33
N PHE A 183 -17.54 -9.34 4.06
CA PHE A 183 -17.08 -10.63 3.56
C PHE A 183 -17.23 -11.71 4.64
N ASP A 184 -17.46 -12.96 4.21
CA ASP A 184 -17.48 -14.13 5.07
C ASP A 184 -16.18 -14.94 4.87
N PRO A 185 -15.21 -14.86 5.79
CA PRO A 185 -13.96 -15.60 5.71
C PRO A 185 -14.12 -17.13 5.66
N THR A 186 -15.27 -17.67 6.04
CA THR A 186 -15.50 -19.12 6.06
C THR A 186 -15.88 -19.70 4.70
N THR A 187 -16.34 -18.87 3.76
CA THR A 187 -16.82 -19.30 2.44
C THR A 187 -16.23 -18.52 1.28
N MET A 188 -15.55 -17.40 1.53
CA MET A 188 -14.98 -16.59 0.46
C MET A 188 -13.82 -17.31 -0.25
N GLY A 189 -13.64 -17.02 -1.53
CA GLY A 189 -12.48 -17.45 -2.30
C GLY A 189 -11.24 -16.64 -1.94
N SER A 190 -10.19 -16.79 -2.73
CA SER A 190 -8.92 -16.09 -2.54
C SER A 190 -8.47 -15.29 -3.78
N VAL A 191 -7.74 -14.21 -3.52
CA VAL A 191 -7.21 -13.33 -4.57
C VAL A 191 -5.68 -13.23 -4.45
N PRO A 192 -4.93 -14.17 -5.03
CA PRO A 192 -3.48 -14.06 -5.13
C PRO A 192 -3.07 -12.93 -6.08
N ASN A 193 -1.82 -12.48 -5.97
CA ASN A 193 -1.26 -11.43 -6.82
C ASN A 193 0.02 -11.88 -7.56
N VAL A 194 0.13 -11.46 -8.82
CA VAL A 194 1.35 -11.51 -9.64
C VAL A 194 1.74 -10.07 -9.98
N GLY A 195 2.74 -9.55 -9.27
CA GLY A 195 3.12 -8.14 -9.33
C GLY A 195 4.36 -7.85 -10.18
N LEU A 196 4.29 -6.82 -11.02
CA LEU A 196 5.44 -6.28 -11.74
C LEU A 196 6.27 -5.38 -10.82
N MET A 197 7.43 -5.85 -10.36
CA MET A 197 8.28 -5.08 -9.43
C MET A 197 9.78 -5.06 -9.76
N ALA A 198 10.24 -5.99 -10.62
CA ALA A 198 11.66 -6.16 -10.89
C ALA A 198 12.32 -4.87 -11.41
N GLN A 199 13.54 -4.61 -10.92
CA GLN A 199 14.35 -3.45 -11.30
C GLN A 199 13.71 -2.09 -10.98
N LYS A 200 12.97 -2.01 -9.87
CA LYS A 200 12.25 -0.80 -9.41
C LYS A 200 11.28 -0.29 -10.47
N ALA A 201 10.42 -1.18 -10.96
CA ALA A 201 9.41 -0.85 -11.95
C ALA A 201 8.49 0.28 -11.46
N GLU A 202 8.08 1.13 -12.40
CA GLU A 202 7.02 2.15 -12.22
C GLU A 202 7.37 3.17 -11.12
N GLU A 203 6.43 3.50 -10.21
CA GLU A 203 6.60 4.54 -9.20
C GLU A 203 7.73 4.27 -8.20
N TYR A 204 8.10 3.01 -7.97
CA TYR A 204 9.11 2.65 -6.96
C TYR A 204 10.53 2.96 -7.46
N GLY A 205 10.66 3.24 -8.75
CA GLY A 205 11.88 3.77 -9.35
C GLY A 205 11.86 5.28 -9.54
N SER A 206 10.81 6.02 -9.15
CA SER A 206 10.60 7.41 -9.59
C SER A 206 11.28 8.47 -8.72
N HIS A 207 11.81 8.11 -7.55
CA HIS A 207 12.18 9.09 -6.52
C HIS A 207 13.22 10.12 -6.98
N ASP A 208 14.24 9.67 -7.69
CA ASP A 208 15.31 10.50 -8.27
C ASP A 208 14.86 11.27 -9.53
N LYS A 209 13.61 11.06 -9.96
CA LYS A 209 12.95 11.68 -11.11
C LYS A 209 11.64 12.38 -10.70
N THR A 210 11.51 12.69 -9.41
CA THR A 210 10.37 13.42 -8.85
C THR A 210 10.89 14.74 -8.30
N PHE A 211 10.28 15.86 -8.67
CA PHE A 211 10.67 17.17 -8.16
C PHE A 211 9.49 18.14 -8.10
N GLN A 212 9.63 19.11 -7.21
CA GLN A 212 8.67 20.19 -7.04
C GLN A 212 9.09 21.36 -7.96
N ALA A 213 8.20 21.81 -8.83
CA ALA A 213 8.48 22.90 -9.75
C ALA A 213 8.75 24.20 -8.97
N GLU A 214 9.87 24.87 -9.26
CA GLU A 214 10.27 26.09 -8.55
C GLU A 214 9.64 27.38 -9.14
N ALA A 215 9.15 27.29 -10.37
CA ALA A 215 8.53 28.37 -11.13
C ALA A 215 7.54 27.81 -12.17
N ASP A 216 6.69 28.68 -12.70
CA ASP A 216 5.81 28.37 -13.81
C ASP A 216 6.62 28.13 -15.10
N GLY A 217 6.20 27.16 -15.91
CA GLY A 217 6.87 26.87 -17.16
C GLY A 217 6.52 25.50 -17.74
N THR A 218 7.47 24.88 -18.40
CA THR A 218 7.33 23.56 -19.03
C THR A 218 8.54 22.71 -18.70
N ILE A 219 8.28 21.48 -18.25
CA ILE A 219 9.29 20.45 -18.06
C ILE A 219 9.29 19.59 -19.32
N THR A 220 10.45 19.53 -19.98
CA THR A 220 10.64 18.79 -21.23
C THR A 220 11.61 17.63 -21.01
N VAL A 221 11.25 16.45 -21.49
CA VAL A 221 12.12 15.27 -21.50
C VAL A 221 12.59 15.03 -22.93
N THR A 222 13.89 15.12 -23.18
CA THR A 222 14.48 14.89 -24.51
C THR A 222 15.42 13.70 -24.54
N ASN A 223 15.61 13.11 -25.72
CA ASN A 223 16.72 12.18 -25.97
C ASN A 223 18.06 12.91 -26.19
N SER A 224 19.13 12.16 -26.37
CA SER A 224 20.48 12.70 -26.62
C SER A 224 20.61 13.48 -27.93
N ASN A 225 19.66 13.33 -28.85
CA ASN A 225 19.63 14.03 -30.14
C ASN A 225 18.75 15.28 -30.09
N GLY A 226 18.16 15.61 -28.92
CA GLY A 226 17.27 16.76 -28.74
C GLY A 226 15.82 16.52 -29.15
N GLU A 227 15.44 15.28 -29.50
CA GLU A 227 14.04 14.94 -29.76
C GLU A 227 13.26 14.93 -28.46
N ILE A 228 12.07 15.53 -28.47
CA ILE A 228 11.19 15.66 -27.32
C ILE A 228 10.33 14.41 -27.19
N TYR A 229 10.40 13.74 -26.03
CA TYR A 229 9.48 12.66 -25.66
C TYR A 229 8.24 13.18 -24.92
N PHE A 230 8.45 14.08 -23.95
CA PHE A 230 7.38 14.63 -23.12
C PHE A 230 7.55 16.13 -22.93
N GLU A 231 6.43 16.84 -22.90
CA GLU A 231 6.32 18.21 -22.42
C GLU A 231 5.17 18.27 -21.43
N GLN A 232 5.44 18.75 -20.23
CA GLN A 232 4.45 18.94 -19.18
C GLN A 232 4.47 20.38 -18.71
N HIS A 233 3.35 21.08 -18.86
CA HIS A 233 3.18 22.39 -18.26
C HIS A 233 3.11 22.26 -16.74
N VAL A 234 3.80 23.14 -16.02
CA VAL A 234 3.83 23.18 -14.56
C VAL A 234 3.66 24.60 -14.04
N GLU A 235 3.02 24.72 -12.89
CA GLU A 235 3.01 25.92 -12.07
C GLU A 235 3.95 25.74 -10.87
N LYS A 236 4.40 26.85 -10.27
CA LYS A 236 5.23 26.81 -9.06
C LYS A 236 4.56 25.97 -7.97
N GLY A 237 5.30 24.99 -7.46
CA GLY A 237 4.88 24.10 -6.39
C GLY A 237 4.28 22.78 -6.88
N ASP A 238 3.96 22.65 -8.17
CA ASP A 238 3.48 21.40 -8.76
C ASP A 238 4.50 20.28 -8.62
N ILE A 239 4.01 19.04 -8.53
CA ILE A 239 4.87 17.85 -8.40
C ILE A 239 4.96 17.18 -9.76
N PHE A 240 6.11 17.28 -10.41
CA PHE A 240 6.42 16.49 -11.60
C PHE A 240 7.05 15.16 -11.21
N ARG A 241 6.71 14.11 -11.95
CA ARG A 241 7.29 12.77 -11.80
C ARG A 241 7.48 12.08 -13.14
N MET A 242 8.60 11.37 -13.28
CA MET A 242 8.82 10.41 -14.36
C MET A 242 9.08 9.00 -13.81
N CYS A 243 8.46 7.99 -14.41
CA CYS A 243 8.63 6.57 -14.06
C CYS A 243 9.28 5.80 -15.22
N GLN A 244 9.74 4.57 -14.94
CA GLN A 244 10.38 3.72 -15.94
C GLN A 244 10.06 2.25 -15.69
N THR A 245 9.81 1.51 -16.77
CA THR A 245 9.53 0.07 -16.70
C THR A 245 10.19 -0.65 -17.86
N LYS A 246 11.15 -1.53 -17.54
CA LYS A 246 11.96 -2.23 -18.54
C LYS A 246 11.22 -3.39 -19.16
N ASP A 247 11.56 -3.68 -20.41
CA ASP A 247 10.89 -4.69 -21.22
C ASP A 247 11.05 -6.13 -20.68
N ALA A 248 12.26 -6.51 -20.28
CA ALA A 248 12.53 -7.85 -19.75
C ALA A 248 11.72 -8.16 -18.48
N PRO A 249 11.62 -7.27 -17.47
CA PRO A 249 10.67 -7.40 -16.37
C PRO A 249 9.21 -7.62 -16.80
N ILE A 250 8.72 -6.90 -17.82
CA ILE A 250 7.33 -7.05 -18.29
C ILE A 250 7.12 -8.44 -18.90
N LYS A 251 8.07 -8.93 -19.70
CA LYS A 251 7.98 -10.27 -20.31
C LYS A 251 7.98 -11.38 -19.26
N ASP A 252 8.84 -11.27 -18.25
CA ASP A 252 8.89 -12.23 -17.14
C ASP A 252 7.61 -12.20 -16.29
N TRP A 253 7.07 -11.01 -16.04
CA TRP A 253 5.78 -10.83 -15.36
C TRP A 253 4.61 -11.50 -16.10
N VAL A 254 4.53 -11.33 -17.43
CA VAL A 254 3.51 -12.04 -18.25
C VAL A 254 3.70 -13.56 -18.20
N LYS A 255 4.94 -14.04 -18.28
CA LYS A 255 5.27 -15.46 -18.13
C LYS A 255 4.78 -16.01 -16.78
N LEU A 256 5.06 -15.30 -15.70
CA LEU A 256 4.66 -15.71 -14.35
C LEU A 256 3.12 -15.76 -14.22
N ALA A 257 2.41 -14.78 -14.77
CA ALA A 257 0.95 -14.78 -14.78
C ALA A 257 0.35 -16.01 -15.49
N VAL A 258 0.84 -16.33 -16.69
CA VAL A 258 0.40 -17.53 -17.45
C VAL A 258 0.72 -18.80 -16.66
N ASN A 259 1.91 -18.90 -16.09
CA ASN A 259 2.31 -20.06 -15.28
C ASN A 259 1.41 -20.25 -14.06
N ARG A 260 1.10 -19.17 -13.32
CA ARG A 260 0.23 -19.26 -12.14
C ARG A 260 -1.21 -19.63 -12.51
N ALA A 261 -1.76 -19.02 -13.56
CA ALA A 261 -3.10 -19.36 -14.08
C ALA A 261 -3.19 -20.84 -14.48
N ARG A 262 -2.14 -21.35 -15.13
CA ARG A 262 -2.04 -22.76 -15.54
C ARG A 262 -1.97 -23.72 -14.35
N LEU A 263 -1.09 -23.45 -13.40
CA LEU A 263 -0.82 -24.35 -12.27
C LEU A 263 -1.98 -24.43 -11.27
N SER A 264 -2.78 -23.36 -11.15
CA SER A 264 -3.89 -23.28 -10.21
C SER A 264 -5.26 -23.49 -10.85
N GLU A 265 -5.34 -23.57 -12.18
CA GLU A 265 -6.61 -23.60 -12.93
C GLU A 265 -7.53 -22.39 -12.61
N THR A 266 -6.94 -21.26 -12.23
CA THR A 266 -7.64 -20.05 -11.78
C THR A 266 -7.58 -18.93 -12.84
N PRO A 267 -8.69 -18.22 -13.12
CA PRO A 267 -8.69 -17.06 -14.01
C PRO A 267 -7.68 -15.99 -13.56
N ALA A 268 -6.99 -15.38 -14.52
CA ALA A 268 -6.03 -14.31 -14.29
C ALA A 268 -6.46 -13.01 -14.99
N VAL A 269 -6.51 -11.93 -14.23
CA VAL A 269 -6.93 -10.62 -14.73
C VAL A 269 -5.74 -9.68 -14.64
N PHE A 270 -5.36 -9.07 -15.77
CA PHE A 270 -4.44 -7.93 -15.84
C PHE A 270 -5.20 -6.63 -15.52
N TRP A 271 -4.77 -5.90 -14.50
CA TRP A 271 -5.44 -4.69 -14.02
C TRP A 271 -4.77 -3.47 -14.64
N LEU A 272 -5.26 -3.05 -15.81
CA LEU A 272 -4.65 -2.03 -16.65
C LEU A 272 -5.72 -1.07 -17.17
N ASP A 273 -5.57 0.22 -16.87
CA ASP A 273 -6.53 1.26 -17.26
C ASP A 273 -6.17 1.85 -18.63
N GLU A 274 -6.98 1.59 -19.66
CA GLU A 274 -6.76 2.17 -21.00
C GLU A 274 -6.76 3.72 -21.01
N GLN A 275 -7.30 4.38 -19.99
CA GLN A 275 -7.24 5.84 -19.87
C GLN A 275 -5.85 6.34 -19.42
N ARG A 276 -5.00 5.48 -18.85
CA ARG A 276 -3.61 5.80 -18.48
C ARG A 276 -2.67 5.52 -19.65
N ALA A 277 -1.83 6.51 -19.99
CA ALA A 277 -0.88 6.37 -21.08
C ALA A 277 0.13 5.24 -20.84
N HIS A 278 0.65 5.14 -19.62
CA HIS A 278 1.53 4.05 -19.19
C HIS A 278 0.87 2.68 -19.41
N ASP A 279 -0.32 2.46 -18.85
CA ASP A 279 -1.02 1.19 -18.93
C ASP A 279 -1.35 0.81 -20.39
N ARG A 280 -1.67 1.77 -21.28
CA ARG A 280 -1.81 1.47 -22.72
C ARG A 280 -0.56 0.88 -23.35
N GLU A 281 0.63 1.37 -22.99
CA GLU A 281 1.89 0.81 -23.48
C GLU A 281 2.18 -0.56 -22.85
N ILE A 282 1.83 -0.77 -21.58
CA ILE A 282 1.89 -2.09 -20.92
C ILE A 282 0.95 -3.08 -21.61
N ILE A 283 -0.30 -2.69 -21.90
CA ILE A 283 -1.30 -3.52 -22.59
C ILE A 283 -0.77 -4.00 -23.95
N LYS A 284 -0.10 -3.13 -24.72
CA LYS A 284 0.52 -3.54 -26.00
C LYS A 284 1.55 -4.66 -25.80
N LYS A 285 2.40 -4.55 -24.78
CA LYS A 285 3.40 -5.57 -24.45
C LYS A 285 2.79 -6.85 -23.91
N VAL A 286 1.78 -6.77 -23.04
CA VAL A 286 1.02 -7.92 -22.56
C VAL A 286 0.42 -8.69 -23.73
N ASN A 287 -0.31 -8.01 -24.62
CA ASN A 287 -0.91 -8.62 -25.81
C ASN A 287 0.13 -9.22 -26.78
N ALA A 288 1.32 -8.63 -26.87
CA ALA A 288 2.42 -9.19 -27.65
C ALA A 288 2.97 -10.47 -27.00
N TYR A 289 3.29 -10.43 -25.71
CA TYR A 289 3.96 -11.53 -25.01
C TYR A 289 3.04 -12.69 -24.65
N LEU A 290 1.74 -12.49 -24.49
CA LEU A 290 0.79 -13.60 -24.33
C LEU A 290 0.82 -14.57 -25.53
N LYS A 291 1.24 -14.10 -26.73
CA LYS A 291 1.39 -14.95 -27.93
C LYS A 291 2.61 -15.87 -27.87
N ASP A 292 3.56 -15.60 -26.98
CA ASP A 292 4.76 -16.42 -26.78
C ASP A 292 4.48 -17.64 -25.88
N PHE A 293 3.29 -17.76 -25.29
CA PHE A 293 2.93 -18.80 -24.34
C PHE A 293 1.67 -19.56 -24.77
N ASP A 294 1.57 -20.83 -24.36
CA ASP A 294 0.34 -21.61 -24.55
C ASP A 294 -0.73 -21.15 -23.55
N THR A 295 -1.72 -20.42 -24.07
CA THR A 295 -2.85 -19.89 -23.31
C THR A 295 -4.13 -20.69 -23.53
N ASN A 296 -4.08 -21.81 -24.26
CA ASN A 296 -5.26 -22.65 -24.50
C ASN A 296 -5.86 -23.12 -23.17
N GLY A 297 -7.18 -22.98 -23.01
CA GLY A 297 -7.88 -23.36 -21.80
C GLY A 297 -7.66 -22.45 -20.58
N LEU A 298 -6.97 -21.31 -20.71
CA LEU A 298 -6.90 -20.30 -19.64
C LEU A 298 -7.94 -19.20 -19.85
N ASP A 299 -8.52 -18.73 -18.75
CA ASP A 299 -9.28 -17.48 -18.72
C ASP A 299 -8.33 -16.34 -18.31
N ILE A 300 -7.78 -15.64 -19.32
CA ILE A 300 -6.92 -14.48 -19.14
C ILE A 300 -7.63 -13.24 -19.70
N ARG A 301 -7.73 -12.19 -18.88
CA ARG A 301 -8.41 -10.94 -19.25
C ARG A 301 -7.57 -9.73 -18.97
N ILE A 302 -7.88 -8.62 -19.64
CA ILE A 302 -7.40 -7.29 -19.29
C ILE A 302 -8.63 -6.46 -18.93
N LEU A 303 -8.65 -5.88 -17.72
CA LEU A 303 -9.73 -5.03 -17.21
C LEU A 303 -9.11 -3.80 -16.54
N ASP A 304 -9.80 -2.67 -16.57
CA ASP A 304 -9.39 -1.52 -15.76
C ASP A 304 -9.51 -1.87 -14.26
N PRO A 305 -8.76 -1.20 -13.36
CA PRO A 305 -8.74 -1.55 -11.94
C PRO A 305 -10.11 -1.59 -11.25
N VAL A 306 -11.08 -0.76 -11.67
CA VAL A 306 -12.43 -0.74 -11.07
C VAL A 306 -13.22 -1.96 -11.55
N ALA A 307 -13.23 -2.22 -12.86
CA ALA A 307 -13.89 -3.40 -13.42
C ALA A 307 -13.26 -4.71 -12.94
N ALA A 308 -11.93 -4.75 -12.83
CA ALA A 308 -11.19 -5.88 -12.30
C ALA A 308 -11.56 -6.14 -10.82
N THR A 309 -11.63 -5.09 -10.00
CA THR A 309 -12.10 -5.18 -8.61
C THR A 309 -13.51 -5.77 -8.56
N ALA A 310 -14.46 -5.22 -9.32
CA ALA A 310 -15.84 -5.71 -9.31
C ALA A 310 -15.97 -7.17 -9.77
N PHE A 311 -15.23 -7.57 -10.80
CA PHE A 311 -15.17 -8.97 -11.26
C PHE A 311 -14.63 -9.90 -10.17
N THR A 312 -13.50 -9.51 -9.55
CA THR A 312 -12.86 -10.27 -8.48
C THR A 312 -13.77 -10.39 -7.25
N LEU A 313 -14.40 -9.30 -6.80
CA LEU A 313 -15.32 -9.32 -5.66
C LEU A 313 -16.59 -10.14 -5.94
N GLY A 314 -17.10 -10.12 -7.17
CA GLY A 314 -18.21 -10.96 -7.57
C GLY A 314 -17.90 -12.47 -7.53
N ARG A 315 -16.64 -12.85 -7.74
CA ARG A 315 -16.14 -14.23 -7.64
C ARG A 315 -15.81 -14.62 -6.19
N ILE A 316 -15.09 -13.76 -5.48
CA ILE A 316 -14.63 -14.05 -4.11
C ILE A 316 -15.81 -14.36 -3.18
N ARG A 317 -16.95 -13.66 -3.33
CA ARG A 317 -18.17 -13.90 -2.55
C ARG A 317 -18.86 -15.23 -2.85
N LYS A 318 -18.52 -15.89 -3.95
CA LYS A 318 -19.04 -17.21 -4.35
C LYS A 318 -18.10 -18.35 -3.96
N GLY A 319 -17.02 -18.07 -3.24
CA GLY A 319 -15.99 -19.07 -2.96
C GLY A 319 -15.07 -19.34 -4.15
N GLU A 320 -15.01 -18.43 -5.13
CA GLU A 320 -14.22 -18.61 -6.35
C GLU A 320 -12.97 -17.70 -6.35
N ASP A 321 -11.85 -18.25 -6.80
CA ASP A 321 -10.56 -17.55 -6.79
C ASP A 321 -10.35 -16.69 -8.04
N THR A 322 -9.52 -15.64 -7.93
CA THR A 322 -9.10 -14.83 -9.09
C THR A 322 -7.66 -14.36 -8.91
N ILE A 323 -6.78 -14.62 -9.87
CA ILE A 323 -5.41 -14.07 -9.84
C ILE A 323 -5.45 -12.62 -10.31
N SER A 324 -5.01 -11.70 -9.44
CA SER A 324 -4.74 -10.31 -9.83
C SER A 324 -3.34 -10.18 -10.41
N VAL A 325 -3.22 -9.64 -11.62
CA VAL A 325 -1.95 -9.46 -12.32
C VAL A 325 -1.74 -7.96 -12.53
N THR A 326 -0.85 -7.35 -11.73
CA THR A 326 -0.85 -5.90 -11.55
C THR A 326 0.54 -5.26 -11.64
N GLY A 327 0.55 -3.94 -11.84
CA GLY A 327 1.72 -3.11 -11.61
C GLY A 327 2.18 -3.11 -10.14
N ASN A 328 3.28 -2.41 -9.86
CA ASN A 328 4.01 -2.43 -8.60
C ASN A 328 3.22 -1.84 -7.42
N VAL A 329 2.53 -0.71 -7.64
CA VAL A 329 1.71 -0.08 -6.58
C VAL A 329 0.51 -0.96 -6.23
N LEU A 330 -0.21 -1.45 -7.24
CA LEU A 330 -1.37 -2.32 -7.01
C LEU A 330 -0.96 -3.69 -6.45
N ARG A 331 0.23 -4.21 -6.77
CA ARG A 331 0.78 -5.39 -6.09
C ARG A 331 0.75 -5.14 -4.59
N ASP A 332 1.34 -4.03 -4.15
CA ASP A 332 1.42 -3.69 -2.74
C ASP A 332 0.04 -3.54 -2.09
N TYR A 333 -0.87 -2.82 -2.74
CA TYR A 333 -2.21 -2.55 -2.17
C TYR A 333 -3.05 -3.82 -2.07
N LEU A 334 -3.01 -4.68 -3.10
CA LEU A 334 -3.83 -5.89 -3.15
C LEU A 334 -3.29 -6.99 -2.24
N THR A 335 -1.97 -7.07 -2.03
CA THR A 335 -1.36 -8.01 -1.08
C THR A 335 -1.57 -7.64 0.39
N ASP A 336 -2.07 -6.42 0.68
CA ASP A 336 -2.64 -6.10 1.99
C ASP A 336 -4.16 -6.24 2.00
N LEU A 337 -4.85 -5.70 1.01
CA LEU A 337 -6.32 -5.65 0.98
C LEU A 337 -6.96 -7.04 1.12
N PHE A 338 -6.64 -7.95 0.20
CA PHE A 338 -7.30 -9.25 0.17
C PHE A 338 -6.90 -10.13 1.36
N PRO A 339 -5.62 -10.24 1.74
CA PRO A 339 -5.24 -10.99 2.94
C PRO A 339 -5.82 -10.45 4.25
N ILE A 340 -5.99 -9.13 4.39
CA ILE A 340 -6.65 -8.57 5.57
C ILE A 340 -8.15 -8.92 5.60
N LEU A 341 -8.81 -9.00 4.44
CA LEU A 341 -10.21 -9.41 4.36
C LEU A 341 -10.40 -10.93 4.53
N GLU A 342 -9.51 -11.74 3.94
CA GLU A 342 -9.53 -13.21 3.97
C GLU A 342 -9.05 -13.78 5.31
N LEU A 343 -7.88 -13.35 5.78
CA LEU A 343 -7.15 -13.95 6.90
C LEU A 343 -7.13 -13.05 8.15
N GLY A 344 -7.63 -11.83 8.01
CA GLY A 344 -7.57 -10.84 9.08
C GLY A 344 -6.19 -10.23 9.32
N THR A 345 -5.19 -10.56 8.48
CA THR A 345 -3.82 -10.05 8.54
C THR A 345 -3.10 -10.32 7.22
N SER A 346 -2.21 -9.43 6.81
CA SER A 346 -1.31 -9.62 5.65
C SER A 346 0.04 -10.26 6.04
N ALA A 347 0.25 -10.57 7.31
CA ALA A 347 1.47 -11.22 7.79
C ALA A 347 1.53 -12.74 7.51
N LYS A 348 0.41 -13.35 7.10
CA LYS A 348 0.28 -14.80 6.88
C LYS A 348 0.16 -15.14 5.40
N MET A 349 1.17 -14.75 4.63
CA MET A 349 1.15 -14.84 3.17
C MET A 349 2.42 -15.50 2.64
N LEU A 350 2.29 -16.24 1.53
CA LEU A 350 3.43 -16.63 0.71
C LEU A 350 3.77 -15.48 -0.24
N SER A 351 4.96 -14.88 -0.08
CA SER A 351 5.50 -13.89 -1.00
C SER A 351 6.74 -14.45 -1.68
N ILE A 352 6.57 -14.95 -2.90
CA ILE A 352 7.62 -15.63 -3.68
C ILE A 352 8.05 -14.71 -4.81
N VAL A 353 9.35 -14.46 -4.90
CA VAL A 353 9.99 -13.65 -5.94
C VAL A 353 10.93 -14.54 -6.75
N PRO A 354 10.46 -15.08 -7.89
CA PRO A 354 11.33 -15.76 -8.83
C PRO A 354 12.37 -14.75 -9.36
N LEU A 355 13.64 -14.96 -9.02
CA LEU A 355 14.70 -14.07 -9.48
C LEU A 355 14.95 -14.34 -10.96
N MET A 356 15.12 -13.27 -11.74
CA MET A 356 15.36 -13.38 -13.19
C MET A 356 16.58 -14.24 -13.56
N ASN A 357 17.54 -14.40 -12.65
CA ASN A 357 18.74 -15.23 -12.82
C ASN A 357 18.55 -16.70 -12.38
N GLY A 358 17.32 -17.14 -12.13
CA GLY A 358 16.98 -18.53 -11.83
C GLY A 358 16.96 -18.91 -10.34
N GLY A 359 17.29 -17.99 -9.43
CA GLY A 359 17.13 -18.21 -7.98
C GLY A 359 15.71 -17.89 -7.48
N GLY A 360 15.46 -18.12 -6.20
CA GLY A 360 14.23 -17.72 -5.52
C GLY A 360 14.53 -16.81 -4.32
N LEU A 361 13.72 -15.76 -4.15
CA LEU A 361 13.64 -14.97 -2.94
C LEU A 361 12.26 -15.20 -2.31
N PHE A 362 12.21 -15.49 -1.02
CA PHE A 362 10.99 -15.85 -0.29
C PHE A 362 10.82 -14.87 0.86
N GLU A 363 9.93 -13.89 0.68
CA GLU A 363 9.61 -12.92 1.72
C GLU A 363 8.60 -13.53 2.68
N THR A 364 8.82 -13.32 3.98
CA THR A 364 8.08 -13.99 5.06
C THR A 364 6.73 -13.33 5.36
N GLY A 365 6.36 -12.27 4.64
CA GLY A 365 5.11 -11.54 4.81
C GLY A 365 5.18 -10.18 4.11
N ALA A 366 4.03 -9.52 3.94
CA ALA A 366 3.94 -8.21 3.28
C ALA A 366 3.93 -7.02 4.27
N GLY A 367 3.77 -7.29 5.57
CA GLY A 367 3.66 -6.25 6.60
C GLY A 367 4.99 -5.63 7.06
N GLY A 368 4.89 -4.61 7.93
CA GLY A 368 6.05 -3.96 8.56
C GLY A 368 6.61 -4.71 9.78
N SER A 369 7.67 -4.17 10.38
CA SER A 369 8.40 -4.77 11.52
C SER A 369 7.72 -4.62 12.91
N ALA A 370 6.46 -4.16 12.94
CA ALA A 370 5.61 -4.08 14.14
C ALA A 370 6.28 -3.46 15.40
N PRO A 371 6.59 -2.15 15.43
CA PRO A 371 7.30 -1.52 16.57
C PRO A 371 6.60 -1.69 17.93
N LYS A 372 5.26 -1.70 17.94
CA LYS A 372 4.46 -1.95 19.17
C LYS A 372 4.67 -3.35 19.78
N HIS A 373 5.23 -4.31 19.03
CA HIS A 373 5.59 -5.63 19.56
C HIS A 373 6.89 -5.56 20.35
N VAL A 374 7.83 -4.71 19.92
CA VAL A 374 9.10 -4.47 20.62
C VAL A 374 8.86 -3.71 21.92
N GLU A 375 7.99 -2.70 21.91
CA GLU A 375 7.58 -1.97 23.13
C GLU A 375 7.07 -2.94 24.20
N GLN A 376 6.14 -3.84 23.85
CA GLN A 376 5.63 -4.87 24.77
C GLN A 376 6.74 -5.80 25.27
N PHE A 377 7.64 -6.22 24.38
CA PHE A 377 8.73 -7.10 24.77
C PHE A 377 9.68 -6.44 25.77
N VAL A 378 9.96 -5.15 25.62
CA VAL A 378 10.80 -4.38 26.56
C VAL A 378 10.08 -4.14 27.88
N GLU A 379 8.79 -3.83 27.86
CA GLU A 379 8.00 -3.51 29.05
C GLU A 379 7.69 -4.74 29.93
N GLU A 380 7.28 -5.84 29.31
CA GLU A 380 6.74 -7.01 30.02
C GLU A 380 7.29 -8.36 29.54
N GLY A 381 8.34 -8.36 28.71
CA GLY A 381 9.06 -9.57 28.32
C GLY A 381 8.24 -10.52 27.45
N TYR A 382 7.21 -10.03 26.75
CA TYR A 382 6.28 -10.82 25.94
C TYR A 382 6.33 -10.39 24.47
N LEU A 383 6.60 -11.34 23.55
CA LEU A 383 6.66 -11.06 22.11
C LEU A 383 5.49 -11.71 21.37
N ARG A 384 4.54 -10.89 20.91
CA ARG A 384 3.35 -11.33 20.16
C ARG A 384 3.52 -11.36 18.62
N TRP A 385 4.76 -11.35 18.13
CA TRP A 385 5.05 -11.49 16.70
C TRP A 385 4.74 -12.91 16.22
N ASP A 386 3.90 -13.06 15.19
CA ASP A 386 3.55 -14.36 14.62
C ASP A 386 4.50 -14.72 13.48
N SER A 387 5.31 -15.76 13.67
CA SER A 387 6.32 -16.22 12.71
C SER A 387 5.78 -17.19 11.65
N LEU A 388 4.47 -17.40 11.55
CA LEU A 388 3.89 -18.34 10.57
C LEU A 388 4.40 -18.10 9.14
N GLY A 389 4.49 -16.84 8.70
CA GLY A 389 4.99 -16.52 7.37
C GLY A 389 6.47 -16.87 7.16
N GLU A 390 7.30 -16.87 8.22
CA GLU A 390 8.67 -17.36 8.18
C GLU A 390 8.71 -18.88 7.96
N PHE A 391 7.79 -19.62 8.61
CA PHE A 391 7.70 -21.06 8.49
C PHE A 391 7.24 -21.48 7.08
N LEU A 392 6.24 -20.78 6.54
CA LEU A 392 5.74 -21.01 5.18
C LEU A 392 6.81 -20.69 4.13
N ALA A 393 7.51 -19.55 4.26
CA ALA A 393 8.58 -19.17 3.35
C ALA A 393 9.75 -20.16 3.40
N LEU A 394 10.07 -20.72 4.58
CA LEU A 394 11.10 -21.74 4.73
C LEU A 394 10.73 -23.05 4.01
N GLY A 395 9.48 -23.49 4.11
CA GLY A 395 8.97 -24.66 3.37
C GLY A 395 9.19 -24.49 1.87
N VAL A 396 8.67 -23.41 1.29
CA VAL A 396 8.84 -23.12 -0.15
C VAL A 396 10.31 -22.95 -0.55
N SER A 397 11.15 -22.37 0.32
CA SER A 397 12.60 -22.26 0.07
C SER A 397 13.28 -23.63 -0.02
N LEU A 398 12.92 -24.56 0.88
CA LEU A 398 13.42 -25.94 0.86
C LEU A 398 12.91 -26.71 -0.35
N GLU A 399 11.63 -26.53 -0.72
CA GLU A 399 11.06 -27.08 -1.95
C GLU A 399 11.83 -26.60 -3.19
N HIS A 400 12.06 -25.30 -3.31
CA HIS A 400 12.80 -24.70 -4.41
C HIS A 400 14.23 -25.25 -4.49
N LEU A 401 14.93 -25.40 -3.37
CA LEU A 401 16.24 -26.03 -3.30
C LEU A 401 16.18 -27.48 -3.79
N GLY A 402 15.16 -28.23 -3.36
CA GLY A 402 14.92 -29.61 -3.77
C GLY A 402 14.72 -29.75 -5.28
N GLN A 403 13.86 -28.92 -5.86
CA GLN A 403 13.51 -28.95 -7.29
C GLN A 403 14.64 -28.44 -8.19
N THR A 404 15.33 -27.36 -7.81
CA THR A 404 16.32 -26.72 -8.69
C THR A 404 17.72 -27.32 -8.58
N GLN A 405 18.05 -27.98 -7.47
CA GLN A 405 19.37 -28.57 -7.22
C GLN A 405 19.34 -30.10 -7.06
N ASP A 406 18.21 -30.75 -7.37
CA ASP A 406 18.01 -32.20 -7.23
C ASP A 406 18.33 -32.72 -5.81
N ASN A 407 17.86 -31.98 -4.80
CA ASN A 407 18.13 -32.27 -3.39
C ASN A 407 16.93 -32.97 -2.72
N ALA A 408 16.89 -34.30 -2.81
CA ALA A 408 15.81 -35.10 -2.23
C ALA A 408 15.61 -34.90 -0.71
N LYS A 409 16.67 -34.57 0.05
CA LYS A 409 16.54 -34.31 1.49
C LYS A 409 15.84 -32.98 1.77
N ALA A 410 16.04 -31.98 0.93
CA ALA A 410 15.35 -30.70 1.05
C ALA A 410 13.85 -30.86 0.80
N LEU A 411 13.45 -31.71 -0.15
CA LEU A 411 12.04 -32.04 -0.37
C LEU A 411 11.40 -32.70 0.86
N VAL A 412 12.07 -33.69 1.47
CA VAL A 412 11.58 -34.31 2.71
C VAL A 412 11.40 -33.28 3.83
N LEU A 413 12.38 -32.37 4.01
CA LEU A 413 12.28 -31.31 5.02
C LEU A 413 11.13 -30.33 4.74
N SER A 414 10.88 -30.01 3.47
CA SER A 414 9.73 -29.19 3.07
C SER A 414 8.41 -29.87 3.41
N GLU A 415 8.24 -31.13 2.99
CA GLU A 415 7.01 -31.89 3.21
C GLU A 415 6.71 -32.11 4.70
N THR A 416 7.73 -32.37 5.52
CA THR A 416 7.53 -32.50 6.98
C THR A 416 7.30 -31.15 7.65
N LEU A 417 7.85 -30.05 7.12
CA LEU A 417 7.55 -28.70 7.61
C LEU A 417 6.11 -28.30 7.30
N ASP A 418 5.58 -28.67 6.13
CA ASP A 418 4.18 -28.43 5.77
C ASP A 418 3.23 -29.16 6.74
N GLN A 419 3.51 -30.44 7.03
CA GLN A 419 2.77 -31.19 8.05
C GLN A 419 2.88 -30.56 9.45
N ALA A 420 4.06 -30.04 9.80
CA ALA A 420 4.26 -29.34 11.07
C ALA A 420 3.45 -28.04 11.14
N ASN A 421 3.36 -27.29 10.04
CA ASN A 421 2.56 -26.08 9.93
C ASN A 421 1.04 -26.37 10.07
N GLU A 422 0.55 -27.43 9.43
CA GLU A 422 -0.85 -27.88 9.59
C GLU A 422 -1.15 -28.16 11.06
N LYS A 423 -0.34 -29.01 11.69
CA LYS A 423 -0.50 -29.36 13.11
C LYS A 423 -0.35 -28.16 14.03
N PHE A 424 0.54 -27.21 13.70
CA PHE A 424 0.73 -25.96 14.43
C PHE A 424 -0.54 -25.11 14.42
N LEU A 425 -1.20 -25.00 13.27
CA LEU A 425 -2.45 -24.25 13.11
C LEU A 425 -3.63 -24.97 13.77
N GLU A 426 -3.77 -26.27 13.56
CA GLU A 426 -4.84 -27.09 14.16
C GLU A 426 -4.83 -27.04 15.69
N ASN A 427 -3.65 -26.98 16.31
CA ASN A 427 -3.49 -26.96 17.77
C ASN A 427 -3.38 -25.54 18.35
N ASP A 428 -3.66 -24.52 17.55
CA ASP A 428 -3.65 -23.09 17.90
C ASP A 428 -2.36 -22.69 18.65
N LYS A 429 -1.20 -22.97 18.03
CA LYS A 429 0.13 -22.70 18.60
C LYS A 429 0.76 -21.40 18.13
N SER A 430 -0.01 -20.55 17.44
CA SER A 430 0.38 -19.15 17.20
C SER A 430 0.55 -18.39 18.52
N PRO A 431 1.38 -17.33 18.55
CA PRO A 431 1.53 -16.48 19.72
C PRO A 431 0.20 -15.86 20.13
N ALA A 432 -0.20 -16.07 21.38
CA ALA A 432 -1.34 -15.39 21.94
C ALA A 432 -1.03 -13.90 22.16
N ARG A 433 -2.03 -13.10 22.53
CA ARG A 433 -1.86 -11.64 22.74
C ARG A 433 -1.91 -11.22 24.21
N LYS A 434 -1.70 -12.15 25.14
CA LYS A 434 -1.84 -11.91 26.58
C LYS A 434 -0.68 -12.52 27.37
N VAL A 435 -0.06 -11.73 28.23
CA VAL A 435 1.00 -12.19 29.14
C VAL A 435 0.54 -13.39 29.97
N GLY A 436 1.43 -14.38 30.11
CA GLY A 436 1.17 -15.66 30.77
C GLY A 436 0.69 -16.77 29.83
N GLN A 437 0.42 -16.46 28.56
CA GLN A 437 0.15 -17.44 27.51
C GLN A 437 1.39 -17.67 26.62
N ILE A 438 1.26 -18.53 25.62
CA ILE A 438 2.30 -18.81 24.63
C ILE A 438 2.64 -17.54 23.82
N ASP A 439 3.92 -17.22 23.69
CA ASP A 439 4.41 -16.12 22.87
C ASP A 439 5.20 -16.63 21.65
N ASN A 440 5.87 -15.75 20.91
CA ASN A 440 6.69 -16.09 19.75
C ASN A 440 7.67 -17.24 20.02
N ARG A 441 8.36 -17.23 21.17
CA ARG A 441 9.37 -18.25 21.50
C ARG A 441 8.72 -19.62 21.73
N GLY A 442 7.57 -19.63 22.40
CA GLY A 442 6.79 -20.85 22.57
C GLY A 442 6.28 -21.40 21.25
N SER A 443 5.87 -20.53 20.31
CA SER A 443 5.43 -20.95 18.98
C SER A 443 6.55 -21.67 18.21
N HIS A 444 7.79 -21.17 18.28
CA HIS A 444 8.97 -21.80 17.67
C HIS A 444 9.25 -23.18 18.26
N PHE A 445 9.09 -23.36 19.58
CA PHE A 445 9.22 -24.67 20.22
C PHE A 445 8.20 -25.69 19.66
N TYR A 446 6.93 -25.31 19.52
CA TYR A 446 5.92 -26.23 19.02
C TYR A 446 6.12 -26.58 17.55
N LEU A 447 6.53 -25.61 16.72
CA LEU A 447 6.90 -25.91 15.33
C LEU A 447 8.04 -26.95 15.30
N ALA A 448 9.11 -26.73 16.06
CA ALA A 448 10.25 -27.65 16.12
C ALA A 448 9.91 -29.02 16.75
N LEU A 449 8.83 -29.12 17.53
CA LEU A 449 8.34 -30.40 18.07
C LEU A 449 7.51 -31.17 17.03
N TYR A 450 6.79 -30.45 16.16
CA TYR A 450 5.95 -31.05 15.13
C TYR A 450 6.72 -31.38 13.86
N TRP A 451 7.76 -30.61 13.55
CA TRP A 451 8.70 -30.84 12.46
C TRP A 451 9.74 -31.90 12.85
#